data_AF-A0A559SW41-F1
#
_entry.id   AF-A0A559SW41-F1
#
_cell.length_a   1.000
_cell.length_b   1.000
_cell.length_c   1.000
_cell.angle_alpha   90.00
_cell.angle_beta   90.00
_cell.angle_gamma   90.00
#
_symmetry.space_group_name_H-M   'P 1'
#
loop_
_entity.id
_entity.type
_entity.pdbx_description
1 polymer ?
#
loop_
_entity_poly.entity_id
_entity_poly.type
_entity_poly.pdbx_seq_one_letter_code
_entity_poly.pdbx_strand_id
1 'polypeptide(L)' 'MSLQDLLPLDENQIDTVTTVVHQWCKFHRVPIESGRGRVAMTTAVSLAIGGEHSSQALAEALGRSMRIEQFKRPVE' A
#
# COMPACT_ATOMS: atom_id res chain seq x y z
N MET A 1 -9.67 -0.73 -8.81
CA MET A 1 -10.00 -0.80 -7.38
C MET A 1 -11.30 -0.07 -7.20
N SER A 2 -12.32 -0.76 -6.71
CA SER A 2 -13.60 -0.14 -6.41
C SER A 2 -13.60 0.26 -4.93
N LEU A 3 -14.30 1.33 -4.54
CA LEU A 3 -14.48 1.71 -3.13
C LEU A 3 -15.08 0.58 -2.27
N GLN A 4 -15.72 -0.40 -2.91
CA GLN A 4 -16.29 -1.57 -2.27
C GLN A 4 -15.23 -2.53 -1.70
N ASP A 5 -13.98 -2.49 -2.18
CA ASP A 5 -12.87 -3.27 -1.63
C ASP A 5 -12.42 -2.77 -0.24
N LEU A 6 -12.87 -1.57 0.19
CA LEU A 6 -12.56 -0.97 1.49
C LEU A 6 -13.64 -1.27 2.56
N LEU A 7 -14.74 -1.91 2.20
CA LEU A 7 -15.86 -2.23 3.12
C LEU A 7 -15.47 -3.02 4.39
N PRO A 8 -14.42 -3.88 4.42
CA PRO A 8 -14.03 -4.55 5.65
C PRO A 8 -13.04 -3.75 6.52
N LEU A 9 -12.61 -2.56 6.10
CA LEU A 9 -11.67 -1.73 6.85
C LEU A 9 -12.41 -0.72 7.73
N ASP A 10 -12.10 -0.74 9.03
CA ASP A 10 -12.51 0.31 9.97
C ASP A 10 -11.86 1.66 9.60
N GLU A 11 -12.46 2.77 10.01
CA GLU A 11 -11.92 4.12 9.74
C GLU A 11 -10.46 4.27 10.19
N ASN A 12 -10.08 3.63 11.30
CA ASN A 12 -8.71 3.61 11.81
C ASN A 12 -7.73 2.84 10.89
N GLN A 13 -8.23 1.81 10.21
CA GLN A 13 -7.44 1.06 9.22
C GLN A 13 -7.26 1.84 7.93
N ILE A 14 -8.27 2.60 7.51
CA ILE A 14 -8.18 3.47 6.33
C ILE A 14 -7.13 4.57 6.54
N ASP A 15 -7.13 5.22 7.71
CA ASP A 15 -6.10 6.21 8.06
C ASP A 15 -4.71 5.58 8.10
N THR A 16 -4.58 4.41 8.72
CA THR A 16 -3.30 3.68 8.79
C THR A 16 -2.76 3.34 7.40
N VAL A 17 -3.59 2.77 6.52
CA VAL A 17 -3.22 2.45 5.14
C VAL A 17 -2.80 3.71 4.39
N THR A 18 -3.58 4.78 4.48
CA THR A 18 -3.32 6.04 3.78
C THR A 18 -2.00 6.65 4.25
N THR A 19 -1.78 6.71 5.56
CA THR A 19 -0.55 7.23 6.17
C THR A 19 0.67 6.43 5.74
N VAL A 20 0.61 5.09 5.83
CA VAL A 20 1.72 4.21 5.44
C VAL A 20 2.06 4.35 3.95
N VAL A 21 1.04 4.40 3.08
CA VAL A 21 1.25 4.57 1.63
C VAL A 21 1.84 5.94 1.32
N HIS A 22 1.34 7.01 1.95
CA HIS A 22 1.89 8.36 1.77
C HIS A 22 3.36 8.45 2.20
N GLN A 23 3.71 7.86 3.35
CA GLN A 23 5.09 7.81 3.83
C GLN A 23 5.99 7.01 2.89
N TRP A 24 5.53 5.85 2.42
CA TRP A 24 6.26 5.04 1.45
C TRP A 24 6.49 5.80 0.13
N CYS A 25 5.44 6.41 -0.41
CA CYS A 25 5.52 7.21 -1.64
C CYS A 25 6.50 8.39 -1.48
N LYS A 26 6.44 9.10 -0.34
CA LYS A 26 7.38 10.20 -0.03
C LYS A 26 8.82 9.71 0.05
N PHE A 27 9.07 8.62 0.77
CA PHE A 27 10.41 8.05 0.94
C PHE A 27 11.00 7.58 -0.41
N HIS A 28 10.20 6.93 -1.24
CA HIS A 28 10.62 6.44 -2.55
C HIS A 28 10.51 7.45 -3.69
N ARG A 29 10.09 8.70 -3.41
CA ARG A 29 9.86 9.77 -4.39
C ARG A 29 8.91 9.36 -5.53
N VAL A 30 7.87 8.61 -5.18
CA VAL A 30 6.83 8.13 -6.10
C VAL A 30 5.59 9.00 -5.92
N PRO A 31 5.07 9.65 -6.98
CA PRO A 31 3.78 10.34 -6.89
C PRO A 31 2.66 9.34 -6.56
N ILE A 32 1.79 9.67 -5.61
CA ILE A 32 0.73 8.75 -5.16
C ILE A 32 -0.25 8.39 -6.28
N GLU A 33 -0.50 9.33 -7.20
CA GLU A 33 -1.40 9.13 -8.35
C GLU A 33 -0.75 8.33 -9.50
N SER A 34 0.56 8.11 -9.44
CA SER A 34 1.28 7.32 -10.45
C SER A 34 0.83 5.87 -10.45
N GLY A 35 1.12 5.14 -11.53
CA GLY A 35 0.86 3.69 -11.57
C GLY A 35 1.50 2.94 -10.41
N ARG A 36 2.72 3.33 -10.00
CA ARG A 36 3.42 2.72 -8.87
C ARG A 36 2.81 3.11 -7.51
N GLY A 37 2.33 4.34 -7.36
CA GLY A 37 1.60 4.79 -6.18
C GLY A 37 0.25 4.06 -6.02
N ARG A 38 -0.47 3.85 -7.13
CA ARG A 38 -1.71 3.04 -7.14
C ARG A 38 -1.46 1.59 -6.73
N VAL A 39 -0.38 0.97 -7.22
CA VAL A 39 0.01 -0.40 -6.82
C VAL A 39 0.36 -0.45 -5.33
N ALA A 40 1.06 0.56 -4.80
CA ALA A 40 1.35 0.64 -3.36
C ALA A 40 0.06 0.71 -2.53
N MET A 41 -0.92 1.51 -2.97
CA MET A 41 -2.23 1.60 -2.33
C MET A 41 -2.99 0.27 -2.36
N THR A 42 -3.09 -0.38 -3.52
CA THR A 42 -3.75 -1.71 -3.64
C THR A 42 -3.11 -2.73 -2.71
N THR A 43 -1.78 -2.73 -2.67
CA THR A 43 -1.00 -3.67 -1.87
C THR A 43 -1.22 -3.41 -0.38
N ALA A 44 -1.17 -2.17 0.07
CA ALA A 44 -1.41 -1.81 1.46
C ALA A 44 -2.83 -2.17 1.93
N VAL A 45 -3.85 -1.91 1.10
CA VAL A 45 -5.23 -2.34 1.38
C VAL A 45 -5.32 -3.86 1.51
N SER A 46 -4.71 -4.61 0.59
CA SER A 46 -4.71 -6.08 0.63
C SER A 46 -4.03 -6.63 1.89
N LEU A 47 -2.95 -6.00 2.32
CA LEU A 47 -2.22 -6.37 3.54
C LEU A 47 -3.03 -6.07 4.80
N ALA A 48 -3.70 -4.92 4.86
CA ALA A 48 -4.56 -4.55 5.99
C ALA A 48 -5.75 -5.52 6.12
N ILE A 49 -6.40 -5.88 5.01
CA ILE A 49 -7.46 -6.90 4.97
C ILE A 49 -6.93 -8.28 5.40
N GLY A 50 -5.66 -8.58 5.08
CA GLY A 50 -4.97 -9.81 5.48
C GLY A 50 -4.59 -9.91 6.96
N GLY A 51 -4.84 -8.87 7.76
CA GLY A 51 -4.61 -8.86 9.22
C GLY A 51 -3.45 -7.97 9.69
N GLU A 52 -2.79 -7.22 8.80
CA GLU A 52 -1.73 -6.27 9.18
C GLU A 52 -2.34 -4.96 9.68
N HIS A 53 -2.73 -4.94 10.96
CA HIS A 53 -3.44 -3.81 11.57
C HIS A 53 -2.54 -2.75 12.23
N SER A 54 -1.25 -3.05 12.41
CA SER A 54 -0.27 -2.11 12.97
C SER A 54 0.42 -1.34 11.86
N SER A 55 0.54 -0.02 12.00
CA SER A 55 1.19 0.85 11.01
C SER A 55 2.63 0.42 10.71
N GLN A 56 3.36 -0.06 11.73
CA GLN A 56 4.73 -0.53 11.55
C GLN A 56 4.76 -1.84 10.73
N ALA A 57 3.94 -2.82 11.11
CA ALA A 57 3.87 -4.10 10.43
C ALA A 57 3.49 -3.88 8.95
N LEU A 58 2.45 -3.07 8.71
CA LEU A 58 1.97 -2.72 7.38
C LEU A 58 3.05 -2.03 6.53
N ALA A 59 3.84 -1.12 7.11
CA ALA A 59 4.94 -0.47 6.40
C ALA A 59 6.04 -1.46 5.99
N GLU A 60 6.41 -2.38 6.87
CA GLU A 60 7.39 -3.43 6.59
C GLU A 60 6.87 -4.39 5.51
N ALA A 61 5.61 -4.83 5.61
CA ALA A 61 4.97 -5.71 4.65
C ALA A 61 4.79 -5.06 3.27
N LEU A 62 4.42 -3.78 3.23
CA LEU A 62 4.34 -2.99 2.00
C LEU A 62 5.72 -2.87 1.35
N GLY A 63 6.76 -2.57 2.13
CA GLY A 63 8.13 -2.48 1.63
C GLY A 63 8.62 -3.79 1.00
N ARG A 64 8.35 -4.94 1.65
CA ARG A 64 8.65 -6.27 1.09
C ARG A 64 7.89 -6.53 -0.21
N SER A 65 6.59 -6.24 -0.22
CA SER A 65 5.72 -6.50 -1.37
C SER A 65 6.07 -5.63 -2.58
N MET A 66 6.31 -4.32 -2.37
CA MET A 66 6.72 -3.39 -3.42
C MET A 66 8.12 -3.70 -3.97
N ARG A 67 9.01 -4.26 -3.13
CA ARG A 67 10.30 -4.78 -3.58
C ARG A 67 10.15 -6.01 -4.48
N ILE A 68 9.13 -6.83 -4.30
CA ILE A 68 8.86 -7.96 -5.21
C ILE A 68 8.25 -7.45 -6.51
N GLU A 69 7.29 -6.52 -6.44
CA GLU A 69 6.61 -5.96 -7.62
C GLU A 69 7.56 -5.23 -8.58
N GLN A 70 8.61 -4.57 -8.09
CA GLN A 70 9.64 -3.97 -8.97
C GLN A 70 10.43 -5.00 -9.79
N PHE A 71 10.46 -6.28 -9.38
CA PHE A 71 11.13 -7.35 -10.15
C PHE A 71 10.18 -8.09 -11.08
N LYS A 72 8.86 -7.92 -10.93
CA LYS A 72 7.86 -8.53 -11.82
C LYS A 72 7.60 -7.72 -13.09
N ARG A 73 7.91 -6.41 -13.08
CA ARG A 73 7.86 -5.58 -14.29
C ARG A 73 9.25 -5.54 -14.92
N PRO A 74 9.50 -6.22 -16.06
CA PRO A 74 10.67 -5.91 -16.85
C PRO A 74 10.56 -4.44 -17.28
N VAL A 75 11.69 -3.73 -17.22
CA VAL A 75 11.84 -2.40 -17.82
C VAL A 75 11.46 -2.53 -19.29
N GLU A 76 10.36 -1.88 -19.68
CA GLU A 76 10.08 -1.56 -21.08
C GLU A 76 10.91 -0.34 -21.49
#